data_AF-A0A3D5WNN8-F1
#
_entry.id   AF-A0A3D5WNN8-F1
#
_cell.length_a   1.000
_cell.length_b   1.000
_cell.length_c   1.000
_cell.angle_alpha   90.00
_cell.angle_beta   90.00
_cell.angle_gamma   90.00
#
_symmetry.space_group_name_H-M   'P 1'
#
loop_
_entity.id
_entity.type
_entity.pdbx_description
1 polymer ?
#
loop_
_entity_poly.entity_id
_entity_poly.type
_entity_poly.pdbx_seq_one_letter_code
_entity_poly.pdbx_strand_id
1 'polypeptide(L)'
;MGVKTKIKNAVHTLIQMGKEEKIQPIIVPVEKEKLLNGKVALITGGTSGIGLAVAQAFQNAGAKVIIAGTNQQKLETALEK
;
A
#
# COMPACT_ATOMS: atom_id res chain seq x y z
N MET A 1 17.83 -37.89 34.73
CA MET A 1 18.03 -36.53 34.16
C MET A 1 18.59 -35.63 35.25
N GLY A 2 19.79 -35.09 35.06
CA GLY A 2 20.51 -34.37 36.11
C GLY A 2 19.84 -33.05 36.51
N VAL A 3 19.87 -32.74 37.80
CA VAL A 3 19.32 -31.51 38.40
C VAL A 3 19.81 -30.25 37.67
N LYS A 4 21.06 -30.27 37.19
CA LYS A 4 21.68 -29.18 36.40
C LYS A 4 20.88 -28.85 35.12
N THR A 5 20.31 -29.84 34.46
CA THR A 5 19.55 -29.64 33.21
C THR A 5 18.20 -28.99 33.49
N LYS A 6 17.54 -29.37 34.61
CA LYS A 6 16.26 -28.75 35.02
C LYS A 6 16.44 -27.29 35.39
N ILE A 7 17.52 -26.96 36.13
CA ILE A 7 17.83 -25.58 36.52
C ILE A 7 18.12 -24.73 35.27
N LYS A 8 18.93 -25.23 34.33
CA LYS A 8 19.26 -24.51 33.10
C LYS A 8 18.01 -24.18 32.26
N ASN A 9 17.10 -25.15 32.14
CA ASN A 9 15.87 -24.95 31.38
C ASN A 9 14.92 -23.97 32.09
N ALA A 10 14.77 -24.07 33.41
CA ALA A 10 13.95 -23.14 34.19
C ALA A 10 14.45 -21.70 34.06
N VAL A 11 15.77 -21.49 34.14
CA VAL A 11 16.40 -20.16 33.96
C VAL A 11 16.19 -19.64 32.54
N HIS A 12 16.36 -20.48 31.52
CA HIS A 12 16.13 -20.07 30.13
C HIS A 12 14.67 -19.65 29.91
N THR A 13 13.71 -20.44 30.40
CA THR A 13 12.29 -20.11 30.28
C THR A 13 11.95 -18.81 31.01
N LEU A 14 12.48 -18.59 32.22
CA LEU A 14 12.28 -17.34 32.96
C LEU A 14 12.83 -16.11 32.23
N ILE A 15 14.00 -16.22 31.59
CA ILE A 15 14.58 -15.14 30.78
C ILE A 15 13.73 -14.83 29.55
N GLN A 16 13.14 -15.85 28.93
CA GLN A 16 12.26 -15.66 27.76
C GLN A 16 10.90 -15.09 28.16
N MET A 17 10.37 -15.42 29.35
CA MET A 17 9.12 -14.85 29.86
C MET A 17 9.23 -13.34 30.12
N GLY A 18 10.42 -12.83 30.46
CA GLY A 18 10.68 -11.40 30.63
C GLY A 18 11.04 -10.65 29.36
N LYS A 19 11.17 -11.34 28.22
CA LYS A 19 11.44 -10.71 26.91
C LYS A 19 10.11 -10.23 26.31
N GLU A 20 9.75 -8.98 26.62
CA GLU A 20 8.76 -8.29 25.79
C GLU A 20 9.36 -7.98 24.42
N GLU A 21 8.76 -8.51 23.37
CA GLU A 21 9.04 -8.05 22.02
C GLU A 21 8.51 -6.61 21.89
N LYS A 22 9.43 -5.64 21.91
CA LYS A 22 9.10 -4.23 21.68
C LYS A 22 8.70 -4.03 20.22
N ILE A 23 7.43 -4.25 19.91
CA ILE A 23 6.84 -3.88 18.62
C ILE A 23 6.62 -2.36 18.65
N GLN A 24 7.51 -1.61 18.01
CA GLN A 24 7.29 -0.18 17.79
C GLN A 24 6.58 0.02 16.45
N PRO A 25 5.35 0.53 16.43
CA PRO A 25 4.68 0.86 15.17
C PRO A 25 5.40 2.04 14.52
N ILE A 26 5.89 1.84 13.30
CA ILE A 26 6.32 2.96 12.45
C ILE A 26 5.05 3.50 11.79
N ILE A 27 4.56 4.64 12.28
CA ILE A 27 3.45 5.34 11.67
C ILE A 27 4.02 6.11 10.48
N VAL A 28 3.83 5.59 9.27
CA VAL A 28 4.13 6.32 8.04
C VAL A 28 2.86 7.08 7.66
N PRO A 29 2.81 8.42 7.81
CA PRO A 29 1.68 9.19 7.36
C PRO A 29 1.66 9.16 5.82
N VAL A 30 0.73 8.38 5.26
CA VAL A 30 0.51 8.36 3.82
C VAL A 30 -0.49 9.45 3.50
N GLU A 31 -0.02 10.58 2.98
CA GLU A 31 -0.89 11.59 2.38
C GLU A 31 -1.55 10.96 1.14
N LYS A 32 -2.84 10.64 1.23
CA LYS A 32 -3.57 9.91 0.19
C LYS A 32 -3.58 10.70 -1.13
N GLU A 33 -3.59 12.02 -1.03
CA GLU A 33 -3.58 12.99 -2.12
C GLU A 33 -2.21 13.08 -2.83
N LYS A 34 -1.13 12.57 -2.21
CA LYS A 34 0.23 12.58 -2.78
C LYS A 34 0.85 11.20 -2.88
N LEU A 35 0.08 10.14 -2.63
CA LEU A 35 0.56 8.77 -2.61
C LEU A 35 1.28 8.39 -3.92
N LEU A 36 0.83 8.92 -5.06
CA LEU A 36 1.38 8.65 -6.38
C LEU A 36 2.11 9.86 -7.00
N ASN A 37 2.48 10.83 -6.17
CA ASN A 37 3.16 12.04 -6.64
C ASN A 37 4.46 11.70 -7.40
N GLY A 38 4.65 12.32 -8.56
CA GLY A 38 5.79 12.09 -9.44
C GLY A 38 5.77 10.75 -10.19
N LYS A 39 4.67 9.98 -10.13
CA LYS A 39 4.49 8.75 -10.91
C LYS A 39 3.66 9.00 -12.17
N VAL A 40 3.79 8.12 -13.15
CA VAL A 40 2.98 8.11 -14.37
C VAL A 40 2.19 6.80 -14.42
N ALA A 41 0.89 6.88 -14.70
CA ALA A 41 0.01 5.72 -14.80
C ALA A 41 -0.65 5.64 -16.19
N LEU A 42 -0.51 4.49 -16.86
CA LEU A 42 -1.22 4.16 -18.09
C LEU A 42 -2.40 3.26 -17.76
N ILE A 43 -3.61 3.68 -18.12
CA ILE A 43 -4.85 2.96 -17.83
C ILE A 43 -5.52 2.59 -19.15
N THR A 44 -5.46 1.30 -19.49
CA THR A 44 -6.20 0.73 -20.62
C THR A 44 -7.66 0.53 -20.23
N GLY A 45 -8.60 1.03 -21.04
CA GLY A 45 -10.01 1.08 -20.69
C GLY A 45 -10.39 2.25 -19.78
N GLY A 46 -9.56 3.30 -19.70
CA GLY A 46 -9.74 4.46 -18.82
C GLY A 46 -10.85 5.44 -19.24
N THR A 47 -11.64 5.14 -20.29
CA THR A 47 -12.59 6.08 -20.90
C THR A 47 -13.96 6.12 -20.22
N SER A 48 -14.30 5.12 -19.39
CA SER A 48 -15.62 5.06 -18.74
C SER A 48 -15.64 4.11 -17.53
N GLY A 49 -16.72 4.16 -16.76
CA GLY A 49 -16.97 3.21 -15.66
C GLY A 49 -15.82 3.16 -14.65
N ILE A 50 -15.43 1.95 -14.28
CA ILE A 50 -14.37 1.71 -13.28
C ILE A 50 -13.03 2.29 -13.75
N GLY A 51 -12.67 2.13 -15.03
CA GLY A 51 -11.40 2.63 -15.55
C GLY A 51 -11.27 4.15 -15.44
N LEU A 52 -12.35 4.89 -15.69
CA LEU A 52 -12.39 6.34 -15.52
C LEU A 52 -12.30 6.73 -14.04
N ALA A 53 -13.02 6.04 -13.16
CA ALA A 53 -12.95 6.29 -11.72
C ALA A 53 -11.53 6.06 -11.16
N VAL A 54 -10.84 5.02 -11.64
CA VAL A 54 -9.45 4.75 -11.30
C VAL A 54 -8.53 5.85 -11.84
N ALA A 55 -8.73 6.30 -13.09
CA ALA A 55 -7.96 7.40 -13.66
C ALA A 55 -8.06 8.68 -12.82
N GLN A 56 -9.27 9.05 -12.41
CA GLN A 56 -9.51 10.20 -11.54
C GLN A 56 -8.88 10.01 -10.16
N ALA A 57 -9.03 8.83 -9.55
CA ALA A 57 -8.42 8.55 -8.26
C ALA A 57 -6.88 8.63 -8.30
N PHE A 58 -6.26 8.14 -9.38
CA PHE A 58 -4.81 8.18 -9.55
C PHE A 58 -4.31 9.61 -9.79
N GLN A 59 -5.06 10.39 -10.57
CA GLN A 59 -4.75 11.80 -10.77
C GLN A 59 -4.86 12.60 -9.46
N ASN A 60 -5.93 12.35 -8.67
CA ASN A 60 -6.12 12.95 -7.35
C ASN A 60 -5.05 12.55 -6.34
N ALA A 61 -4.41 11.39 -6.52
CA ALA A 61 -3.27 10.93 -5.73
C ALA A 61 -1.93 11.51 -6.21
N GLY A 62 -1.92 12.40 -7.21
CA GLY A 62 -0.74 13.11 -7.71
C GLY A 62 -0.04 12.43 -8.90
N ALA A 63 -0.61 11.37 -9.47
CA ALA A 63 -0.04 10.74 -10.65
C ALA A 63 -0.31 11.58 -11.91
N LYS A 64 0.64 11.56 -12.86
CA LYS A 64 0.35 11.90 -14.26
C LYS A 64 -0.37 10.72 -14.91
N VAL A 65 -1.58 10.93 -15.41
CA VAL A 65 -2.42 9.84 -15.92
C VAL A 65 -2.51 9.90 -17.45
N ILE A 66 -2.41 8.73 -18.07
CA ILE A 66 -2.64 8.50 -19.50
C ILE A 66 -3.75 7.45 -19.59
N ILE A 67 -4.82 7.75 -20.32
CA ILE A 67 -5.91 6.81 -20.59
C ILE A 67 -5.83 6.32 -22.03
N ALA A 68 -6.14 5.04 -22.25
CA ALA A 68 -6.23 4.44 -23.58
C ALA A 68 -7.58 3.74 -23.76
N GLY A 69 -8.13 3.80 -24.97
CA GLY A 69 -9.39 3.16 -25.34
C GLY A 69 -9.51 3.04 -26.86
N THR A 70 -10.51 2.29 -27.32
CA THR A 70 -10.72 2.00 -28.75
C THR A 70 -11.73 2.92 -29.43
N ASN A 71 -12.47 3.74 -28.67
CA ASN A 71 -13.46 4.67 -29.18
C ASN A 71 -13.01 6.10 -28.91
N GLN A 72 -12.75 6.85 -29.98
CA GLN A 72 -12.26 8.24 -29.92
C GLN A 72 -13.25 9.17 -29.20
N GLN A 73 -14.54 9.06 -29.49
CA GLN A 73 -15.57 9.92 -28.89
C GLN A 73 -15.64 9.75 -27.37
N LYS A 74 -15.51 8.50 -26.89
CA LYS A 74 -15.42 8.21 -25.45
C LYS A 74 -14.13 8.73 -24.81
N LEU A 75 -13.02 8.77 -25.54
CA LEU A 75 -11.77 9.37 -25.06
C LEU A 75 -11.94 10.87 -24.89
N GLU A 76 -12.49 11.56 -25.90
CA GLU A 76 -12.75 13.00 -25.85
C GLU A 76 -13.68 13.36 -24.68
N THR A 77 -14.81 12.66 -24.54
CA THR A 77 -15.72 12.87 -23.40
C THR A 77 -15.08 12.58 -22.04
N ALA A 78 -14.11 11.67 -21.96
CA ALA A 78 -13.40 11.39 -20.71
C ALA A 78 -12.39 12.49 -20.35
N LEU A 79 -11.85 13.22 -21.32
CA LEU A 79 -10.93 14.34 -21.09
C LEU A 79 -11.65 15.61 -20.60
N GLU A 80 -12.95 15.72 -20.84
CA GLU A 80 -13.79 16.82 -20.37
C GLU A 80 -14.26 16.66 -18.91
N LYS A 81 -13.94 15.54 -18.25
CA LYS A 81 -14.37 15.19 -16.89
C LYS A 81 -13.24 15.32 -15.87
#